data_AF-A0A8G1H6G5-F1
#
_entry.id   AF-A0A8G1H6G5-F1
#
_cell.length_a   1.000
_cell.length_b   1.000
_cell.length_c   1.000
_cell.angle_alpha   90.00
_cell.angle_beta   90.00
_cell.angle_gamma   90.00
#
_symmetry.space_group_name_H-M   'P 1'
#
loop_
_entity.id
_entity.type
_entity.pdbx_description
1 polymer ?
#
loop_
_entity_poly.entity_id
_entity_poly.type
_entity_poly.pdbx_seq_one_letter_code
_entity_poly.pdbx_strand_id
1 'polypeptide(L)'
;MATEESTSPDSSKSAPEQLLGSVENSISKGTKHLIVAGLILGAVVTGIYIAWTNSQLYTFDTGFALANQYDMLFDTATWAFPAAASVGLIGGGIASLASRPHSVTATKIERHKPFGTFLEHWVMAAGLVLFVISYFALGFLMFPRLVTSTESVGFAINLHFIGGVFIAFAASYHVASVIMGSRQFLFPTISDLKMIPADLKSTLHSSDQPPATGQYRPMQKAVYSIWAVTLAIVSIAAGIRIFPYIIGSGPIYGTAVTAQGILTLIITVLLIGHIAYYTLIPSNRPLLMSMLTGWLPREYAEKYHDNWTKQLDQKQDQ
;
A
#
# COMPACT_ATOMS: atom_id res chain seq x y z
N MET A 1 35.99 -40.66 1.05
CA MET A 1 35.79 -40.71 2.51
C MET A 1 36.42 -39.43 3.06
N ALA A 2 35.69 -38.33 2.96
CA ALA A 2 36.13 -37.00 3.41
C ALA A 2 35.17 -36.61 4.53
N THR A 3 35.73 -36.33 5.70
CA THR A 3 35.02 -36.01 6.94
C THR A 3 34.52 -34.58 6.90
N GLU A 4 33.21 -34.39 7.06
CA GLU A 4 32.56 -33.10 7.27
C GLU A 4 32.97 -32.51 8.62
N GLU A 5 33.49 -31.30 8.60
CA GLU A 5 33.81 -30.50 9.78
C GLU A 5 32.54 -29.72 10.18
N SER A 6 31.80 -30.30 11.12
CA SER A 6 30.64 -29.70 11.77
C SER A 6 31.09 -28.49 12.59
N THR A 7 30.75 -27.28 12.13
CA THR A 7 30.94 -26.05 12.90
C THR A 7 29.86 -25.96 13.99
N SER A 8 30.21 -26.37 15.21
CA SER A 8 29.33 -26.22 16.37
C SER A 8 29.20 -24.74 16.75
N PRO A 9 28.01 -24.25 17.14
CA PRO A 9 27.87 -22.91 17.68
C PRO A 9 28.70 -22.76 18.96
N ASP A 10 29.42 -21.63 19.06
CA ASP A 10 30.25 -21.24 20.19
C ASP A 10 29.47 -21.35 21.52
N SER A 11 29.75 -22.42 22.27
CA SER A 11 29.07 -22.81 23.51
C SER A 11 29.50 -21.99 24.72
N SER A 12 30.34 -20.95 24.52
CA SER A 12 30.88 -20.13 25.60
C SER A 12 29.91 -19.07 26.16
N LYS A 13 28.78 -18.81 25.47
CA LYS A 13 27.80 -17.82 25.93
C LYS A 13 26.81 -18.43 26.92
N SER A 14 26.69 -17.79 28.08
CA SER A 14 25.76 -18.23 29.13
C SER A 14 24.31 -18.16 28.62
N ALA A 15 23.45 -19.10 29.05
CA ALA A 15 22.02 -19.12 28.67
C ALA A 15 21.28 -17.78 28.86
N PRO A 16 21.59 -16.96 29.89
CA PRO A 16 21.04 -15.60 30.04
C PRO A 16 21.50 -14.63 28.93
N GLU A 17 22.75 -14.67 28.48
CA GLU A 17 23.24 -13.79 27.40
C GLU A 17 22.63 -14.13 26.04
N GLN A 18 22.41 -15.42 25.77
CA GLN A 18 21.71 -15.85 24.55
C GLN A 18 20.23 -15.41 24.57
N LEU A 19 19.58 -15.50 25.73
CA LEU A 19 18.21 -15.01 25.92
C LEU A 19 18.11 -13.48 25.80
N LEU A 20 19.05 -12.74 26.40
CA LEU A 20 19.09 -11.27 26.33
C LEU A 20 19.35 -10.78 24.90
N GLY A 21 20.33 -11.36 24.18
CA GLY A 21 20.59 -11.01 22.79
C GLY A 21 19.45 -11.38 21.82
N SER A 22 18.68 -12.42 22.14
CA SER A 22 17.44 -12.82 21.45
C SER A 22 16.31 -11.81 21.68
N VAL A 23 16.10 -11.39 22.94
CA VAL A 23 15.08 -10.42 23.33
C VAL A 23 15.39 -9.03 22.76
N GLU A 24 16.64 -8.58 22.83
CA GLU A 24 17.08 -7.28 22.30
C GLU A 24 16.94 -7.20 20.77
N ASN A 25 17.26 -8.29 20.06
CA ASN A 25 17.02 -8.39 18.62
C ASN A 25 15.53 -8.45 18.24
N SER A 26 14.71 -9.12 19.05
CA SER A 26 13.26 -9.23 18.85
C SER A 26 12.56 -7.88 19.07
N ILE A 27 12.93 -7.17 20.14
CA ILE A 27 12.43 -5.82 20.44
C ILE A 27 12.82 -4.85 19.31
N SER A 28 14.08 -4.85 18.86
CA SER A 28 14.55 -3.93 17.81
C SER A 28 13.82 -4.08 16.46
N LYS A 29 13.30 -5.27 16.14
CA LYS A 29 12.61 -5.54 14.86
C LYS A 29 11.17 -5.04 14.86
N GLY A 30 10.44 -5.23 15.96
CA GLY A 30 9.08 -4.69 16.12
C GLY A 30 9.05 -3.15 16.15
N THR A 31 10.09 -2.52 16.70
CA THR A 31 10.23 -1.06 16.75
C THR A 31 10.26 -0.42 15.36
N LYS A 32 10.81 -1.09 14.33
CA LYS A 32 10.93 -0.51 12.98
C LYS A 32 9.57 -0.33 12.31
N HIS A 33 8.65 -1.28 12.44
CA HIS A 33 7.29 -1.14 11.89
C HIS A 33 6.52 -0.01 12.59
N LEU A 34 6.68 0.14 13.90
CA LEU A 34 6.07 1.24 14.65
C LEU A 34 6.63 2.61 14.25
N ILE A 35 7.94 2.72 14.03
CA ILE A 35 8.56 3.95 13.52
C ILE A 35 7.97 4.30 12.15
N VAL A 36 7.94 3.34 11.22
CA VAL A 36 7.40 3.56 9.88
C VAL A 36 5.91 3.95 9.95
N ALA A 37 5.12 3.26 10.76
CA ALA A 37 3.71 3.60 10.97
C ALA A 37 3.54 5.01 11.55
N GLY A 38 4.37 5.39 12.53
CA GLY A 38 4.39 6.74 13.11
C GLY A 38 4.73 7.83 12.09
N LEU A 39 5.71 7.57 11.21
CA LEU A 39 6.07 8.48 10.11
C LEU A 39 4.91 8.64 9.12
N ILE A 40 4.25 7.54 8.73
CA ILE A 40 3.09 7.58 7.83
C ILE A 40 1.95 8.39 8.49
N LEU A 41 1.63 8.10 9.75
CA LEU A 41 0.58 8.80 10.48
C LEU A 41 0.91 10.30 10.61
N GLY A 42 2.15 10.64 10.96
CA GLY A 42 2.62 12.03 11.01
C GLY A 42 2.47 12.75 9.67
N ALA A 43 2.81 12.07 8.56
CA ALA A 43 2.62 12.62 7.21
C ALA A 43 1.15 12.81 6.86
N VAL A 44 0.26 11.87 7.23
CA VAL A 44 -1.19 12.00 7.00
C VAL A 44 -1.76 13.18 7.79
N VAL A 45 -1.46 13.27 9.08
CA VAL A 45 -1.94 14.37 9.94
C VAL A 45 -1.43 15.71 9.43
N THR A 46 -0.15 15.79 9.05
CA THR A 46 0.44 17.00 8.47
C THR A 46 -0.24 17.37 7.16
N GLY A 47 -0.48 16.39 6.27
CA GLY A 47 -1.18 16.62 5.01
C GLY A 47 -2.61 17.13 5.20
N ILE A 48 -3.36 16.55 6.14
CA ILE A 48 -4.71 17.02 6.51
C ILE A 48 -4.65 18.46 7.03
N TYR A 49 -3.70 18.77 7.90
CA TYR A 49 -3.52 20.11 8.45
C TYR A 49 -3.16 21.14 7.36
N ILE A 50 -2.25 20.79 6.44
CA ILE A 50 -1.92 21.63 5.28
C ILE A 50 -3.16 21.86 4.41
N ALA A 51 -3.95 20.81 4.13
CA ALA A 51 -5.16 20.95 3.34
C ALA A 51 -6.18 21.88 4.01
N TRP A 52 -6.35 21.77 5.33
CA TRP A 52 -7.27 22.59 6.11
C TRP A 52 -6.83 24.06 6.21
N THR A 53 -5.55 24.31 6.44
CA THR A 53 -5.01 25.68 6.52
C THR A 53 -5.14 26.41 5.19
N ASN A 54 -4.83 25.74 4.08
CA ASN A 54 -4.95 26.32 2.73
C ASN A 54 -6.41 26.51 2.29
N SER A 55 -7.38 25.85 2.93
CA SER A 55 -8.80 26.03 2.63
C SER A 55 -9.48 27.16 3.40
N GLN A 56 -8.79 27.81 4.33
CA GLN A 56 -9.37 28.93 5.09
C GLN A 56 -9.49 30.16 4.20
N LEU A 57 -10.66 30.80 4.21
CA LEU A 57 -10.87 32.03 3.45
C LEU A 57 -10.03 33.17 4.04
N TYR A 58 -9.41 33.93 3.15
CA TYR A 58 -8.84 35.23 3.45
C TYR A 58 -9.39 36.27 2.47
N THR A 59 -9.40 37.52 2.91
CA THR A 59 -9.85 38.64 2.08
C THR A 59 -8.70 39.13 1.23
N PHE A 60 -8.87 39.06 -0.09
CA PHE A 60 -7.96 39.61 -1.08
C PHE A 60 -8.51 40.95 -1.58
N ASP A 61 -7.74 42.01 -1.41
CA ASP A 61 -8.07 43.34 -1.93
C ASP A 61 -7.44 43.51 -3.32
N THR A 62 -8.30 43.68 -4.33
CA THR A 62 -7.89 43.92 -5.72
C THR A 62 -7.60 45.39 -6.01
N GLY A 63 -7.78 46.28 -5.03
CA GLY A 63 -7.76 47.74 -5.16
C GLY A 63 -9.10 48.34 -5.64
N PHE A 64 -10.02 47.49 -6.13
CA PHE A 64 -11.35 47.90 -6.60
C PHE A 64 -12.50 47.14 -5.91
N ALA A 65 -12.21 45.96 -5.35
CA ALA A 65 -13.16 45.12 -4.63
C ALA A 65 -12.43 44.20 -3.65
N LEU A 66 -13.13 43.86 -2.56
CA LEU A 66 -12.75 42.80 -1.64
C LEU A 66 -13.36 41.48 -2.12
N ALA A 67 -12.53 40.45 -2.29
CA ALA A 67 -12.98 39.10 -2.63
C ALA A 67 -12.45 38.11 -1.59
N ASN A 68 -13.28 37.16 -1.16
CA ASN A 68 -12.82 36.05 -0.31
C ASN A 68 -12.30 34.92 -1.19
N GLN A 69 -11.06 34.49 -0.94
CA GLN A 69 -10.39 33.40 -1.66
C GLN A 69 -9.72 32.44 -0.69
N TYR A 70 -9.38 31.25 -1.18
CA TYR A 70 -8.58 30.24 -0.47
C TYR A 70 -7.53 29.70 -1.42
N ASP A 71 -6.47 29.12 -0.87
CA ASP A 71 -5.35 28.61 -1.65
C ASP A 71 -5.60 27.16 -2.10
N MET A 72 -5.41 26.93 -3.40
CA MET A 72 -5.44 25.61 -3.98
C MET A 72 -4.03 25.02 -4.02
N LEU A 73 -3.83 23.87 -3.39
CA LEU A 73 -2.57 23.12 -3.51
C LEU A 73 -2.30 22.71 -4.97
N PHE A 74 -3.35 22.57 -5.79
CA PHE A 74 -3.24 22.37 -7.22
C PHE A 74 -2.59 23.55 -7.97
N ASP A 75 -2.56 24.75 -7.39
CA ASP A 75 -1.95 25.92 -8.03
C ASP A 75 -0.56 26.20 -7.43
N THR A 76 -0.43 26.05 -6.11
CA THR A 76 0.77 26.44 -5.36
C THR A 76 1.78 25.31 -5.18
N ALA A 77 1.34 24.05 -5.24
CA ALA A 77 2.14 22.88 -4.86
C ALA A 77 2.21 21.79 -5.93
N THR A 78 1.93 22.08 -7.20
CA THR A 78 1.98 21.09 -8.31
C THR A 78 3.28 20.28 -8.38
N TRP A 79 4.41 20.90 -8.00
CA TRP A 79 5.72 20.27 -7.90
C TRP A 79 5.76 19.08 -6.92
N ALA A 80 4.82 19.00 -5.97
CA ALA A 80 4.74 17.92 -4.99
C ALA A 80 4.52 16.55 -5.65
N PHE A 81 3.81 16.48 -6.78
CA PHE A 81 3.61 15.24 -7.53
C PHE A 81 4.93 14.67 -8.10
N PRO A 82 5.69 15.40 -8.95
CA PRO A 82 6.97 14.90 -9.45
C PRO A 82 8.00 14.71 -8.32
N ALA A 83 7.97 15.52 -7.26
CA ALA A 83 8.81 15.30 -6.09
C ALA A 83 8.49 13.98 -5.39
N ALA A 84 7.21 13.72 -5.08
CA ALA A 84 6.76 12.49 -4.45
C ALA A 84 7.05 11.26 -5.31
N ALA A 85 6.81 11.34 -6.63
CA ALA A 85 7.18 10.28 -7.56
C ALA A 85 8.70 10.01 -7.59
N SER A 86 9.52 11.07 -7.59
CA SER A 86 10.99 10.93 -7.59
C SER A 86 11.50 10.28 -6.30
N VAL A 87 11.00 10.74 -5.14
CA VAL A 87 11.34 10.16 -3.83
C VAL A 87 10.86 8.70 -3.75
N GLY A 88 9.67 8.40 -4.28
CA GLY A 88 9.15 7.03 -4.36
C GLY A 88 10.03 6.13 -5.22
N LEU A 89 10.41 6.55 -6.43
CA LEU A 89 11.32 5.81 -7.31
C LEU A 89 12.66 5.49 -6.62
N ILE A 90 13.29 6.51 -6.05
CA ILE A 90 14.59 6.37 -5.35
C ILE A 90 14.42 5.44 -4.14
N GLY A 91 13.40 5.65 -3.32
CA GLY A 91 13.13 4.84 -2.14
C GLY A 91 12.88 3.38 -2.47
N GLY A 92 12.06 3.09 -3.49
CA GLY A 92 11.77 1.74 -3.94
C GLY A 92 12.99 1.02 -4.51
N GLY A 93 13.84 1.76 -5.24
CA GLY A 93 15.13 1.27 -5.71
C GLY A 93 16.07 0.91 -4.56
N ILE A 94 16.30 1.84 -3.62
CA ILE A 94 17.16 1.62 -2.45
C ILE A 94 16.65 0.46 -1.60
N ALA A 95 15.35 0.38 -1.32
CA ALA A 95 14.77 -0.70 -0.54
C ALA A 95 14.87 -2.07 -1.23
N SER A 96 14.82 -2.09 -2.57
CA SER A 96 15.02 -3.30 -3.35
C SER A 96 16.47 -3.76 -3.32
N LEU A 97 17.43 -2.83 -3.41
CA LEU A 97 18.86 -3.14 -3.32
C LEU A 97 19.29 -3.55 -1.90
N ALA A 98 18.74 -2.89 -0.87
CA ALA A 98 19.00 -3.18 0.54
C ALA A 98 18.15 -4.34 1.09
N SER A 99 17.44 -5.08 0.23
CA SER A 99 16.53 -6.13 0.67
C SER A 99 17.29 -7.34 1.21
N ARG A 100 17.22 -7.51 2.54
CA ARG A 100 17.72 -8.70 3.25
C ARG A 100 16.79 -9.91 3.13
N PRO A 101 17.25 -11.14 3.40
CA PRO A 101 16.38 -12.31 3.57
C PRO A 101 15.31 -12.10 4.65
N HIS A 102 14.20 -12.84 4.53
CA HIS A 102 13.13 -12.84 5.53
C HIS A 102 13.65 -13.39 6.86
N SER A 103 13.35 -12.71 7.96
CA SER A 103 13.65 -13.25 9.29
C SER A 103 12.68 -14.39 9.60
N VAL A 104 13.21 -15.57 9.88
CA VAL A 104 12.43 -16.76 10.26
C VAL A 104 12.77 -17.12 11.71
N THR A 105 11.76 -17.39 12.52
CA THR A 105 11.89 -17.95 13.87
C THR A 105 11.03 -19.22 13.98
N ALA A 106 11.20 -19.98 15.04
CA ALA A 106 10.41 -21.21 15.28
C ALA A 106 8.89 -20.97 15.24
N THR A 107 8.42 -19.77 15.61
CA THR A 107 6.99 -19.47 15.72
C THR A 107 6.47 -18.46 14.70
N LYS A 108 7.34 -17.66 14.07
CA LYS A 108 6.94 -16.53 13.22
C LYS A 108 7.88 -16.34 12.01
N ILE A 109 7.31 -15.85 10.92
CA ILE A 109 8.02 -15.50 9.69
C ILE A 109 7.76 -14.02 9.38
N GLU A 110 8.81 -13.25 9.13
CA GLU A 110 8.69 -11.88 8.66
C GLU A 110 8.16 -11.88 7.22
N ARG A 111 6.89 -11.52 7.04
CA ARG A 111 6.24 -11.47 5.73
C ARG A 111 6.41 -10.11 5.06
N HIS A 112 6.28 -9.03 5.82
CA HIS A 112 6.33 -7.66 5.31
C HIS A 112 7.45 -6.86 5.96
N LYS A 113 8.41 -6.41 5.15
CA LYS A 113 9.53 -5.57 5.61
C LYS A 113 9.05 -4.14 5.87
N PRO A 114 9.51 -3.46 6.94
CA PRO A 114 9.07 -2.10 7.30
C PRO A 114 9.22 -1.10 6.15
N PHE A 115 10.45 -0.92 5.66
CA PHE A 115 10.78 -0.07 4.51
C PHE A 115 10.62 -0.83 3.18
N GLY A 116 9.68 -1.76 3.10
CA GLY A 116 9.41 -2.53 1.89
C GLY A 116 7.92 -2.55 1.63
N THR A 117 7.35 -3.74 1.58
CA THR A 117 5.92 -3.94 1.33
C THR A 117 5.03 -3.30 2.40
N PHE A 118 5.51 -3.09 3.63
CA PHE A 118 4.74 -2.42 4.68
C PHE A 118 4.52 -0.93 4.38
N LEU A 119 5.60 -0.16 4.20
CA LEU A 119 5.56 1.26 3.85
C LEU A 119 4.72 1.48 2.57
N GLU A 120 5.03 0.71 1.53
CA GLU A 120 4.39 0.78 0.23
C GLU A 120 2.86 0.59 0.32
N HIS A 121 2.41 -0.43 1.05
CA HIS A 121 0.99 -0.70 1.24
C HIS A 121 0.29 0.38 2.05
N TRP A 122 0.84 0.79 3.19
CA TRP A 122 0.15 1.73 4.08
C TRP A 122 0.13 3.16 3.55
N VAL A 123 1.15 3.59 2.79
CA VAL A 123 1.10 4.89 2.10
C VAL A 123 0.10 4.86 0.96
N MET A 124 0.03 3.76 0.18
CA MET A 124 -1.00 3.57 -0.84
C MET A 124 -2.41 3.59 -0.22
N ALA A 125 -2.62 2.85 0.88
CA ALA A 125 -3.90 2.77 1.57
C ALA A 125 -4.33 4.14 2.12
N ALA A 126 -3.41 4.89 2.74
CA ALA A 126 -3.69 6.24 3.21
C ALA A 126 -4.10 7.16 2.05
N GLY A 127 -3.35 7.14 0.94
CA GLY A 127 -3.68 7.91 -0.25
C GLY A 127 -5.07 7.57 -0.80
N LEU A 128 -5.40 6.28 -0.91
CA LEU A 128 -6.71 5.83 -1.39
C LEU A 128 -7.86 6.23 -0.47
N VAL A 129 -7.67 6.16 0.86
CA VAL A 129 -8.68 6.60 1.82
C VAL A 129 -8.96 8.10 1.68
N LEU A 130 -7.91 8.93 1.65
CA LEU A 130 -8.06 10.37 1.44
C LEU A 130 -8.72 10.69 0.09
N PHE A 131 -8.31 9.98 -0.96
CA PHE A 131 -8.88 10.12 -2.30
C PHE A 131 -10.37 9.76 -2.34
N VAL A 132 -10.78 8.63 -1.77
CA VAL A 132 -12.19 8.20 -1.73
C VAL A 132 -13.03 9.18 -0.91
N ILE A 133 -12.59 9.52 0.31
CA ILE A 133 -13.34 10.44 1.19
C ILE A 133 -13.56 11.80 0.52
N SER A 134 -12.50 12.39 -0.04
CA SER A 134 -12.58 13.69 -0.73
C SER A 134 -13.47 13.63 -1.98
N TYR A 135 -13.43 12.54 -2.74
CA TYR A 135 -14.24 12.41 -3.95
C TYR A 135 -15.73 12.25 -3.64
N PHE A 136 -16.09 11.48 -2.61
CA PHE A 136 -17.46 11.43 -2.11
C PHE A 136 -17.92 12.79 -1.56
N ALA A 137 -17.06 13.51 -0.84
CA ALA A 137 -17.39 14.85 -0.35
C ALA A 137 -17.74 15.81 -1.49
N LEU A 138 -16.96 15.82 -2.57
CA LEU A 138 -17.16 16.72 -3.72
C LEU A 138 -18.34 16.35 -4.63
N GLY A 139 -18.86 15.12 -4.49
CA GLY A 139 -19.89 14.55 -5.34
C GLY A 139 -19.32 14.05 -6.67
N PHE A 140 -19.87 12.95 -7.17
CA PHE A 140 -19.47 12.36 -8.44
C PHE A 140 -20.57 11.44 -9.00
N LEU A 141 -20.66 11.36 -10.33
CA LEU A 141 -21.72 10.60 -11.02
C LEU A 141 -23.11 10.92 -10.43
N MET A 142 -23.75 9.94 -9.78
CA MET A 142 -25.08 10.04 -9.16
C MET A 142 -25.04 10.44 -7.67
N PHE A 143 -23.85 10.52 -7.07
CA PHE A 143 -23.68 10.88 -5.67
C PHE A 143 -23.65 12.41 -5.53
N PRO A 144 -24.60 13.01 -4.79
CA PRO A 144 -24.62 14.44 -4.60
C PRO A 144 -23.41 14.89 -3.78
N ARG A 145 -23.03 16.16 -3.96
CA ARG A 145 -22.00 16.78 -3.13
C ARG A 145 -22.46 16.84 -1.67
N LEU A 146 -21.57 16.48 -0.74
CA LEU A 146 -21.83 16.46 0.70
C LEU A 146 -21.33 17.72 1.44
N VAL A 147 -20.44 18.49 0.80
CA VAL A 147 -19.90 19.75 1.34
C VAL A 147 -20.41 20.96 0.55
N THR A 148 -20.81 22.03 1.21
CA THR A 148 -21.50 23.16 0.55
C THR A 148 -20.85 24.53 0.79
N SER A 149 -20.11 24.71 1.89
CA SER A 149 -19.37 25.96 2.11
C SER A 149 -18.13 26.04 1.23
N THR A 150 -17.70 27.25 0.91
CA THR A 150 -16.50 27.49 0.09
C THR A 150 -15.25 26.84 0.72
N GLU A 151 -15.07 26.99 2.03
CA GLU A 151 -13.96 26.40 2.79
C GLU A 151 -14.01 24.87 2.77
N SER A 152 -15.19 24.27 2.92
CA SER A 152 -15.34 22.81 2.96
C SER A 152 -15.13 22.18 1.58
N VAL A 153 -15.53 22.88 0.50
CA VAL A 153 -15.19 22.51 -0.88
C VAL A 153 -13.68 22.62 -1.11
N GLY A 154 -13.06 23.74 -0.72
CA GLY A 154 -11.61 23.93 -0.83
C GLY A 154 -10.82 22.88 -0.05
N PHE A 155 -11.26 22.56 1.16
CA PHE A 155 -10.65 21.51 1.98
C PHE A 155 -10.73 20.15 1.31
N ALA A 156 -11.89 19.77 0.76
CA ALA A 156 -12.04 18.50 0.08
C ALA A 156 -11.16 18.40 -1.18
N ILE A 157 -10.99 19.49 -1.94
CA ILE A 157 -10.09 19.54 -3.10
C ILE A 157 -8.62 19.42 -2.67
N ASN A 158 -8.21 20.16 -1.64
CA ASN A 158 -6.85 20.08 -1.10
C ASN A 158 -6.58 18.70 -0.48
N LEU A 159 -7.56 18.07 0.16
CA LEU A 159 -7.43 16.71 0.69
C LEU A 159 -7.28 15.68 -0.43
N HIS A 160 -8.00 15.85 -1.54
CA HIS A 160 -7.85 15.04 -2.75
C HIS A 160 -6.43 15.15 -3.32
N PHE A 161 -5.89 16.38 -3.36
CA PHE A 161 -4.52 16.65 -3.78
C PHE A 161 -3.51 15.87 -2.92
N ILE A 162 -3.63 15.96 -1.58
CA ILE A 162 -2.76 15.23 -0.65
C ILE A 162 -2.86 13.71 -0.88
N GLY A 163 -4.07 13.17 -1.04
CA GLY A 163 -4.26 11.75 -1.39
C GLY A 163 -3.53 11.36 -2.68
N GLY A 164 -3.61 12.21 -3.71
CA GLY A 164 -2.88 12.03 -4.96
C GLY A 164 -1.35 12.00 -4.79
N VAL A 165 -0.79 12.88 -3.94
CA VAL A 165 0.65 12.89 -3.62
C VAL A 165 1.10 11.58 -2.98
N PHE A 166 0.30 11.04 -2.05
CA PHE A 166 0.58 9.73 -1.41
C PHE A 166 0.55 8.58 -2.42
N ILE A 167 -0.47 8.57 -3.29
CA ILE A 167 -0.58 7.56 -4.37
C ILE A 167 0.61 7.68 -5.33
N ALA A 168 1.02 8.88 -5.71
CA ALA A 168 2.16 9.11 -6.60
C ALA A 168 3.46 8.56 -6.01
N PHE A 169 3.72 8.81 -4.72
CA PHE A 169 4.85 8.21 -4.00
C PHE A 169 4.75 6.67 -3.97
N ALA A 170 3.63 6.11 -3.53
CA ALA A 170 3.52 4.67 -3.34
C ALA A 170 3.54 3.89 -4.68
N ALA A 171 2.90 4.42 -5.71
CA ALA A 171 2.90 3.81 -7.04
C ALA A 171 4.30 3.81 -7.67
N SER A 172 5.01 4.93 -7.59
CA SER A 172 6.38 5.01 -8.10
C SER A 172 7.37 4.13 -7.31
N TYR A 173 7.22 4.07 -5.99
CA TYR A 173 7.95 3.13 -5.13
C TYR A 173 7.74 1.67 -5.55
N HIS A 174 6.49 1.31 -5.79
CA HIS A 174 6.12 -0.03 -6.27
C HIS A 174 6.73 -0.31 -7.63
N VAL A 175 6.60 0.61 -8.60
CA VAL A 175 7.17 0.48 -9.94
C VAL A 175 8.68 0.27 -9.90
N ALA A 176 9.41 1.07 -9.13
CA ALA A 176 10.85 0.88 -8.95
C ALA A 176 11.18 -0.49 -8.37
N SER A 177 10.39 -0.96 -7.40
CA SER A 177 10.57 -2.28 -6.79
C SER A 177 10.29 -3.44 -7.77
N VAL A 178 9.31 -3.27 -8.68
CA VAL A 178 9.04 -4.21 -9.77
C VAL A 178 10.16 -4.24 -10.80
N ILE A 179 10.64 -3.07 -11.24
CA ILE A 179 11.75 -2.96 -12.19
C ILE A 179 13.02 -3.60 -11.61
N MET A 180 13.24 -3.46 -10.30
CA MET A 180 14.37 -4.07 -9.61
C MET A 180 14.19 -5.56 -9.29
N GLY A 181 13.09 -6.18 -9.74
CA GLY A 181 12.85 -7.62 -9.58
C GLY A 181 12.32 -8.03 -8.19
N SER A 182 12.30 -7.14 -7.21
CA SER A 182 11.94 -7.45 -5.81
C SER A 182 10.43 -7.66 -5.58
N ARG A 183 9.62 -7.54 -6.65
CA ARG A 183 8.15 -7.65 -6.63
C ARG A 183 7.56 -8.52 -7.74
N GLN A 184 8.38 -9.17 -8.57
CA GLN A 184 7.88 -9.94 -9.72
C GLN A 184 6.98 -11.11 -9.32
N PHE A 185 7.16 -11.67 -8.11
CA PHE A 185 6.34 -12.77 -7.60
C PHE A 185 4.87 -12.40 -7.34
N LEU A 186 4.51 -11.11 -7.36
CA LEU A 186 3.14 -10.64 -7.18
C LEU A 186 2.27 -10.87 -8.41
N PHE A 187 2.87 -10.92 -9.60
CA PHE A 187 2.13 -11.14 -10.83
C PHE A 187 1.68 -12.61 -10.94
N PRO A 188 0.40 -12.87 -11.25
CA PRO A 188 -0.11 -14.22 -11.39
C PRO A 188 0.47 -14.89 -12.63
N THR A 189 0.88 -16.15 -12.47
CA THR A 189 1.14 -17.06 -13.60
C THR A 189 -0.16 -17.68 -14.09
N ILE A 190 -0.16 -18.25 -15.29
CA ILE A 190 -1.32 -19.01 -15.81
C ILE A 190 -1.69 -20.17 -14.87
N SER A 191 -0.69 -20.79 -14.22
CA SER A 191 -0.92 -21.82 -13.21
C SER A 191 -1.67 -21.29 -12.00
N ASP A 192 -1.30 -20.11 -11.50
CA ASP A 192 -2.01 -19.45 -10.40
C ASP A 192 -3.48 -19.21 -10.78
N LEU A 193 -3.75 -18.68 -11.99
CA LEU A 193 -5.12 -18.40 -12.42
C LEU A 193 -6.02 -19.66 -12.43
N LYS A 194 -5.47 -20.82 -12.81
CA LYS A 194 -6.19 -22.10 -12.78
C LYS A 194 -6.51 -22.57 -11.36
N MET A 195 -5.75 -22.14 -10.36
CA MET A 195 -5.92 -22.54 -8.96
C MET A 195 -6.91 -21.64 -8.20
N ILE A 196 -7.36 -20.52 -8.78
CA ILE A 196 -8.30 -19.58 -8.13
C ILE A 196 -9.56 -20.27 -7.58
N PRO A 197 -10.24 -21.19 -8.31
CA PRO A 197 -11.44 -21.83 -7.78
C PRO A 197 -11.16 -22.68 -6.53
N ALA A 198 -10.05 -23.42 -6.51
CA ALA A 198 -9.64 -24.22 -5.35
C ALA A 198 -9.22 -23.33 -4.16
N ASP A 199 -8.54 -22.21 -4.45
CA ASP A 199 -8.14 -21.22 -3.47
C ASP A 199 -9.35 -20.52 -2.82
N LEU A 200 -10.37 -20.19 -3.62
CA LEU A 200 -11.62 -19.64 -3.11
C LEU A 200 -12.38 -20.67 -2.27
N LYS A 201 -12.48 -21.92 -2.75
CA LYS A 201 -13.16 -23.00 -2.02
C LYS A 201 -12.54 -23.24 -0.64
N SER A 202 -11.21 -23.32 -0.55
CA SER A 202 -10.51 -23.50 0.74
C SER A 202 -10.61 -22.29 1.68
N THR A 203 -10.83 -21.08 1.13
CA THR A 203 -11.10 -19.90 1.96
C THR A 203 -12.50 -19.94 2.57
N LEU A 204 -13.51 -20.33 1.80
CA LEU A 204 -14.90 -20.40 2.23
C LEU A 204 -15.19 -21.64 3.09
N HIS A 205 -14.62 -22.77 2.72
CA HIS A 205 -14.71 -24.04 3.44
C HIS A 205 -13.37 -24.35 4.09
N SER A 206 -13.22 -23.91 5.35
CA SER A 206 -11.96 -24.00 6.12
C SER A 206 -11.46 -25.44 6.37
N SER A 207 -12.26 -26.47 6.04
CA SER A 207 -11.91 -27.89 6.11
C SER A 207 -11.12 -28.39 4.89
N ASP A 208 -11.16 -27.69 3.77
CA ASP A 208 -10.48 -28.12 2.55
C ASP A 208 -8.99 -27.75 2.60
N GLN A 209 -8.12 -28.63 2.10
CA GLN A 209 -6.70 -28.31 2.00
C GLN A 209 -6.48 -27.17 0.99
N PRO A 210 -5.79 -26.10 1.38
CA PRO A 210 -5.46 -25.01 0.46
C PRO A 210 -4.44 -25.50 -0.58
N PRO A 211 -4.44 -24.92 -1.78
CA PRO A 211 -3.41 -25.24 -2.77
C PRO A 211 -2.02 -24.89 -2.21
N ALA A 212 -1.01 -25.71 -2.52
CA ALA A 212 0.38 -25.41 -2.18
C ALA A 212 0.84 -24.19 -2.98
N THR A 213 1.12 -23.08 -2.29
CA THR A 213 1.37 -21.78 -2.93
C THR A 213 2.61 -21.10 -2.38
N GLY A 214 3.15 -20.16 -3.16
CA GLY A 214 4.26 -19.30 -2.71
C GLY A 214 3.80 -18.27 -1.66
N GLN A 215 4.60 -17.23 -1.48
CA GLN A 215 4.34 -16.19 -0.46
C GLN A 215 2.93 -15.57 -0.56
N TYR A 216 2.38 -15.52 -1.78
CA TYR A 216 1.04 -15.03 -2.05
C TYR A 216 0.20 -16.11 -2.74
N ARG A 217 -1.06 -16.24 -2.29
CA ARG A 217 -2.03 -17.17 -2.83
C ARG A 217 -2.52 -16.71 -4.22
N PRO A 218 -3.01 -17.62 -5.07
CA PRO A 218 -3.57 -17.30 -6.38
C PRO A 218 -4.60 -16.18 -6.38
N MET A 219 -5.57 -16.22 -5.45
CA MET A 219 -6.58 -15.18 -5.34
C MET A 219 -5.94 -13.82 -4.96
N GLN A 220 -4.91 -13.83 -4.10
CA GLN A 220 -4.21 -12.60 -3.72
C GLN A 220 -3.48 -11.97 -4.90
N LYS A 221 -2.82 -12.77 -5.75
CA LYS A 221 -2.16 -12.29 -6.98
C LYS A 221 -3.17 -11.76 -8.00
N ALA A 222 -4.31 -12.43 -8.15
CA ALA A 222 -5.38 -11.98 -9.04
C ALA A 222 -5.96 -10.63 -8.59
N VAL A 223 -6.26 -10.49 -7.29
CA VAL A 223 -6.74 -9.23 -6.70
C VAL A 223 -5.68 -8.14 -6.82
N TYR A 224 -4.40 -8.45 -6.60
CA TYR A 224 -3.30 -7.51 -6.84
C TYR A 224 -3.30 -6.99 -8.28
N SER A 225 -3.45 -7.85 -9.29
CA SER A 225 -3.53 -7.42 -10.69
C SER A 225 -4.73 -6.51 -10.96
N ILE A 226 -5.89 -6.80 -10.36
CA ILE A 226 -7.08 -5.94 -10.47
C ILE A 226 -6.78 -4.55 -9.89
N TRP A 227 -6.15 -4.49 -8.71
CA TRP A 227 -5.70 -3.23 -8.11
C TRP A 227 -4.72 -2.49 -9.02
N ALA A 228 -3.67 -3.15 -9.49
CA ALA A 228 -2.63 -2.55 -10.32
C ALA A 228 -3.21 -1.95 -11.61
N VAL A 229 -4.07 -2.70 -12.32
CA VAL A 229 -4.72 -2.24 -13.55
C VAL A 229 -5.67 -1.08 -13.27
N THR A 230 -6.51 -1.20 -12.24
CA THR A 230 -7.46 -0.13 -11.88
C THR A 230 -6.74 1.17 -11.50
N LEU A 231 -5.67 1.07 -10.71
CA LEU A 231 -4.85 2.21 -10.30
C LEU A 231 -4.06 2.82 -11.46
N ALA A 232 -3.64 2.00 -12.44
CA ALA A 232 -3.01 2.52 -13.65
C ALA A 232 -4.02 3.33 -14.48
N ILE A 233 -5.22 2.79 -14.72
CA ILE A 233 -6.25 3.45 -15.52
C ILE A 233 -6.72 4.75 -14.85
N VAL A 234 -6.96 4.75 -13.54
CA VAL A 234 -7.40 5.96 -12.81
C VAL A 234 -6.31 7.06 -12.82
N SER A 235 -5.03 6.67 -12.79
CA SER A 235 -3.90 7.61 -12.89
C SER A 235 -3.82 8.24 -14.28
N ILE A 236 -4.06 7.46 -15.34
CA ILE A 236 -4.11 7.95 -16.72
C ILE A 236 -5.28 8.92 -16.90
N ALA A 237 -6.48 8.55 -16.42
CA ALA A 237 -7.66 9.41 -16.47
C ALA A 237 -7.46 10.72 -15.69
N ALA A 238 -6.82 10.65 -14.51
CA ALA A 238 -6.43 11.85 -13.76
C ALA A 238 -5.44 12.73 -14.54
N GLY A 239 -4.42 12.13 -15.17
CA GLY A 239 -3.45 12.85 -16.01
C GLY A 239 -4.13 13.62 -17.14
N ILE A 240 -5.07 13.01 -17.87
CA ILE A 240 -5.85 13.67 -18.93
C ILE A 240 -6.57 14.92 -18.40
N ARG A 241 -7.10 14.88 -17.17
CA ARG A 241 -7.84 16.00 -16.56
C ARG A 241 -6.94 17.16 -16.11
N ILE A 242 -5.66 16.90 -15.84
CA ILE A 242 -4.70 17.93 -15.42
C ILE A 242 -4.14 18.73 -16.61
N PHE A 243 -4.32 18.26 -17.86
CA PHE A 243 -3.85 18.94 -19.07
C PHE A 243 -4.98 19.53 -19.95
N PRO A 244 -5.87 20.41 -19.42
CA PRO A 244 -6.92 21.02 -20.23
C PRO A 244 -6.35 21.93 -21.33
N TYR A 245 -5.14 22.50 -21.15
CA TYR A 245 -4.47 23.31 -22.17
C TYR A 245 -4.01 22.52 -23.40
N ILE A 246 -3.85 21.19 -23.29
CA ILE A 246 -3.39 20.32 -24.39
C ILE A 246 -4.57 19.59 -25.02
N ILE A 247 -5.56 19.16 -24.21
CA ILE A 247 -6.62 18.25 -24.65
C ILE A 247 -7.95 18.98 -24.90
N GLY A 248 -8.12 20.19 -24.36
CA GLY A 248 -9.36 20.95 -24.44
C GLY A 248 -10.51 20.35 -23.62
N SER A 249 -11.57 21.12 -23.39
CA SER A 249 -12.77 20.69 -22.65
C SER A 249 -13.75 19.86 -23.50
N GLY A 250 -13.23 19.07 -24.45
CA GLY A 250 -14.01 18.31 -25.42
C GLY A 250 -14.51 16.95 -24.92
N PRO A 251 -15.03 16.09 -25.82
CA PRO A 251 -15.54 14.76 -25.47
C PRO A 251 -14.54 13.90 -24.67
N ILE A 252 -13.23 14.01 -24.97
CA ILE A 252 -12.17 13.29 -24.25
C ILE A 252 -12.15 13.66 -22.76
N TYR A 253 -12.27 14.95 -22.44
CA TYR A 253 -12.33 15.42 -21.05
C TYR A 253 -13.58 14.88 -20.34
N GLY A 254 -14.75 14.96 -20.99
CA GLY A 254 -16.01 14.42 -20.44
C GLY A 254 -15.94 12.91 -20.17
N THR A 255 -15.35 12.15 -21.10
CA THR A 255 -15.09 10.71 -20.92
C THR A 255 -14.13 10.46 -19.76
N ALA A 256 -13.05 11.24 -19.62
CA ALA A 256 -12.11 11.09 -18.51
C ALA A 256 -12.76 11.38 -17.16
N VAL A 257 -13.61 12.41 -17.06
CA VAL A 257 -14.38 12.71 -15.83
C VAL A 257 -15.33 11.56 -15.48
N THR A 258 -16.07 11.04 -16.46
CA THR A 258 -16.99 9.92 -16.26
C THR A 258 -16.25 8.65 -15.86
N ALA A 259 -15.16 8.33 -16.55
CA ALA A 259 -14.30 7.19 -16.27
C ALA A 259 -13.73 7.28 -14.86
N GLN A 260 -13.25 8.46 -14.43
CA GLN A 260 -12.78 8.67 -13.06
C GLN A 260 -13.90 8.37 -12.05
N GLY A 261 -15.12 8.82 -12.32
CA GLY A 261 -16.29 8.52 -11.50
C GLY A 261 -16.52 7.02 -11.30
N ILE A 262 -16.49 6.25 -12.40
CA ILE A 262 -16.70 4.79 -12.38
C ILE A 262 -15.53 4.11 -11.67
N LEU A 263 -14.29 4.51 -11.95
CA LEU A 263 -13.10 3.95 -11.33
C LEU A 263 -13.06 4.22 -9.82
N THR A 264 -13.46 5.41 -9.36
CA THR A 264 -13.58 5.67 -7.92
C THR A 264 -14.60 4.73 -7.27
N LEU A 265 -15.74 4.45 -7.93
CA LEU A 265 -16.71 3.48 -7.42
C LEU A 265 -16.11 2.07 -7.34
N ILE A 266 -15.41 1.63 -8.39
CA ILE A 266 -14.71 0.34 -8.41
C ILE A 266 -13.67 0.27 -7.28
N ILE A 267 -12.82 1.28 -7.14
CA ILE A 267 -11.81 1.37 -6.08
C ILE A 267 -12.47 1.33 -4.70
N THR A 268 -13.61 2.01 -4.51
CA THR A 268 -14.34 2.01 -3.25
C THR A 268 -14.85 0.61 -2.91
N VAL A 269 -15.47 -0.08 -3.87
CA VAL A 269 -15.93 -1.46 -3.70
C VAL A 269 -14.77 -2.40 -3.45
N LEU A 270 -13.66 -2.26 -4.19
CA LEU A 270 -12.44 -3.05 -3.98
C LEU A 270 -11.84 -2.81 -2.60
N LEU A 271 -11.81 -1.57 -2.12
CA LEU A 271 -11.28 -1.21 -0.80
C LEU A 271 -12.14 -1.82 0.32
N ILE A 272 -13.46 -1.66 0.23
CA ILE A 272 -14.40 -2.25 1.19
C ILE A 272 -14.29 -3.78 1.17
N GLY A 273 -14.32 -4.39 -0.02
CA GLY A 273 -14.18 -5.82 -0.19
C GLY A 273 -12.84 -6.35 0.33
N HIS A 274 -11.75 -5.62 0.11
CA HIS A 274 -10.42 -5.95 0.63
C HIS A 274 -10.43 -5.97 2.17
N ILE A 275 -10.92 -4.90 2.82
CA ILE A 275 -11.00 -4.83 4.28
C ILE A 275 -11.92 -5.92 4.82
N ALA A 276 -13.11 -6.10 4.25
CA ALA A 276 -14.08 -7.10 4.65
C ALA A 276 -13.52 -8.53 4.52
N TYR A 277 -12.82 -8.85 3.44
CA TYR A 277 -12.23 -10.16 3.19
C TYR A 277 -11.21 -10.58 4.26
N TYR A 278 -10.43 -9.63 4.79
CA TYR A 278 -9.42 -9.91 5.82
C TYR A 278 -9.95 -9.80 7.26
N THR A 279 -11.03 -9.06 7.48
CA THR A 279 -11.61 -8.85 8.82
C THR A 279 -12.72 -9.86 9.15
N LEU A 280 -13.64 -10.09 8.20
CA LEU A 280 -14.82 -10.92 8.40
C LEU A 280 -14.53 -12.42 8.27
N ILE A 281 -13.54 -12.81 7.45
CA ILE A 281 -13.16 -14.21 7.25
C ILE A 281 -12.10 -14.61 8.30
N PRO A 282 -12.41 -15.48 9.28
CA PRO A 282 -11.50 -15.78 10.39
C PRO A 282 -10.17 -16.39 9.94
N SER A 283 -10.19 -17.24 8.91
CA SER A 283 -8.99 -17.86 8.34
C SER A 283 -8.03 -16.86 7.69
N ASN A 284 -8.46 -15.62 7.41
CA ASN A 284 -7.62 -14.58 6.82
C ASN A 284 -7.12 -13.56 7.84
N ARG A 285 -7.60 -13.58 9.10
CA ARG A 285 -7.17 -12.64 10.15
C ARG A 285 -5.66 -12.68 10.43
N PRO A 286 -4.96 -13.84 10.37
CA PRO A 286 -3.50 -13.85 10.49
C PRO A 286 -2.79 -13.02 9.41
N LEU A 287 -3.36 -12.92 8.21
CA LEU A 287 -2.86 -12.08 7.13
C LEU A 287 -3.02 -10.59 7.45
N LEU A 288 -4.18 -10.19 8.00
CA LEU A 288 -4.40 -8.82 8.49
C LEU A 288 -3.36 -8.44 9.55
N MET A 289 -3.15 -9.30 10.55
CA MET A 289 -2.16 -9.07 11.60
C MET A 289 -0.74 -9.01 11.03
N SER A 290 -0.44 -9.79 10.00
CA SER A 290 0.86 -9.71 9.32
C SER A 290 1.07 -8.40 8.58
N MET A 291 0.01 -7.77 8.06
CA MET A 291 0.10 -6.46 7.41
C MET A 291 0.31 -5.33 8.44
N LEU A 292 -0.22 -5.48 9.66
CA LEU A 292 -0.05 -4.52 10.75
C LEU A 292 1.29 -4.66 11.48
N THR A 293 1.78 -5.89 11.66
CA THR A 293 2.96 -6.17 12.48
C THR A 293 4.20 -6.51 11.65
N GLY A 294 4.03 -6.90 10.39
CA GLY A 294 5.07 -7.47 9.56
C GLY A 294 5.25 -8.99 9.68
N TRP A 295 4.63 -9.62 10.67
CA TRP A 295 4.92 -11.02 11.05
C TRP A 295 3.71 -11.94 10.83
N LEU A 296 3.99 -13.13 10.30
CA LEU A 296 3.01 -14.19 10.10
C LEU A 296 3.33 -15.38 11.02
N PRO A 297 2.36 -16.01 11.69
CA PRO A 297 2.59 -17.26 12.43
C PRO A 297 3.15 -18.35 11.51
N ARG A 298 4.16 -19.11 11.96
CA ARG A 298 4.81 -20.15 11.15
C ARG A 298 3.84 -21.27 10.78
N GLU A 299 3.05 -21.75 11.74
CA GLU A 299 2.00 -22.77 11.52
C GLU A 299 1.00 -22.34 10.42
N TYR A 300 0.63 -21.06 10.39
CA TYR A 300 -0.24 -20.52 9.34
C TYR A 300 0.46 -20.55 7.98
N ALA A 301 1.75 -20.17 7.94
CA ALA A 301 2.54 -20.20 6.72
C ALA A 301 2.71 -21.63 6.19
N GLU A 302 2.97 -22.61 7.06
CA GLU A 302 3.10 -24.02 6.67
C GLU A 302 1.79 -24.55 6.10
N LYS A 303 0.64 -24.17 6.70
CA LYS A 303 -0.67 -24.60 6.21
C LYS A 303 -1.06 -23.97 4.87
N TYR A 304 -0.88 -22.66 4.69
CA TYR A 304 -1.43 -21.91 3.54
C TYR A 304 -0.39 -21.49 2.49
N HIS A 305 0.90 -21.58 2.82
CA HIS A 305 2.03 -21.11 2.01
C HIS A 305 3.17 -22.15 1.99
N ASP A 306 2.84 -23.44 1.91
CA ASP A 306 3.78 -24.56 2.01
C ASP A 306 5.00 -24.46 1.06
N ASN A 307 4.79 -24.05 -0.19
CA ASN A 307 5.92 -23.89 -1.12
C ASN A 307 6.85 -22.74 -0.70
N TRP A 308 6.32 -21.72 -0.03
CA TRP A 308 7.13 -20.62 0.49
C TRP A 308 7.92 -21.02 1.72
N THR A 309 7.32 -21.75 2.67
CA THR A 309 8.04 -22.22 3.87
C THR A 309 9.17 -23.16 3.49
N LYS A 310 8.94 -24.10 2.57
CA LYS A 310 9.99 -24.99 2.04
C LYS A 310 11.15 -24.21 1.41
N GLN A 311 10.86 -23.16 0.65
CA GLN A 311 11.90 -22.30 0.05
C GLN A 311 12.68 -21.49 1.09
N LEU A 312 12.03 -21.10 2.20
CA LEU A 312 12.70 -20.39 3.28
C LEU A 312 13.61 -21.33 4.06
N ASP A 313 13.14 -22.52 4.41
CA ASP A 313 13.92 -23.52 5.14
C ASP A 313 15.16 -23.92 4.32
N GLN A 314 15.02 -24.20 3.02
CA GLN A 314 16.16 -24.48 2.12
C GLN A 314 17.21 -23.38 2.04
N LYS A 315 16.82 -22.12 2.25
CA LYS A 315 17.74 -20.97 2.25
C LYS A 315 18.39 -20.71 3.60
N GLN A 316 17.89 -21.34 4.68
CA GLN A 316 18.53 -21.28 6.00
C GLN A 316 19.60 -22.36 6.15
N ASP A 317 19.45 -23.47 5.44
CA ASP A 317 20.40 -24.60 5.45
C ASP A 317 21.60 -24.40 4.48
N GLN A 318 21.62 -23.30 3.71
CA GLN A 318 22.69 -22.90 2.79
C GLN A 318 23.51 -21.73 3.35
#